data_AF-A0A9D8CC63-F1
#
_entry.id   AF-A0A9D8CC63-F1
#
_cell.length_a   1.000
_cell.length_b   1.000
_cell.length_c   1.000
_cell.angle_alpha   90.00
_cell.angle_beta   90.00
_cell.angle_gamma   90.00
#
_symmetry.space_group_name_H-M   'P 1'
#
loop_
_entity.id
_entity.type
_entity.pdbx_description
1 polymer ?
#
loop_
_entity_poly.entity_id
_entity_poly.type
_entity_poly.pdbx_seq_one_letter_code
_entity_poly.pdbx_strand_id
1 'polypeptide(L)' 'PVAALAELPDGPPRLFRWRRVLHRVRRAEGPERIAPEWWRDAAAESRDYFRIEDQHGRRFWLFRGAANAWFLHGLFA' A
#
# COMPACT_ATOMS: atom_id res chain seq x y z
N PRO A 1 9.44 5.80 2.72
CA PRO A 1 9.35 4.31 2.74
C PRO A 1 8.68 3.86 4.04
N VAL A 2 7.77 2.89 3.95
CA VAL A 2 7.05 2.30 5.09
C VAL A 2 7.58 0.88 5.30
N ALA A 3 7.86 0.49 6.54
CA ALA A 3 8.20 -0.90 6.84
C ALA A 3 6.89 -1.68 7.01
N ALA A 4 6.65 -2.69 6.18
CA ALA A 4 5.42 -3.47 6.19
C ALA A 4 5.72 -4.98 6.17
N LEU A 5 4.89 -5.76 6.85
CA LEU A 5 4.93 -7.22 6.85
C LEU A 5 3.65 -7.74 6.18
N ALA A 6 3.78 -8.29 4.98
CA ALA A 6 2.70 -8.89 4.21
C ALA A 6 2.54 -10.38 4.52
N GLU A 7 1.30 -10.85 4.54
CA GLU A 7 0.96 -12.25 4.83
C GLU A 7 1.08 -13.15 3.60
N LEU A 8 0.86 -12.56 2.42
CA LEU A 8 1.05 -13.18 1.12
C LEU A 8 1.92 -12.27 0.26
N PRO A 9 2.69 -12.83 -0.70
CA PRO A 9 3.53 -12.05 -1.60
C PRO A 9 2.75 -10.93 -2.29
N ASP A 10 1.49 -11.16 -2.69
CA ASP A 10 0.60 -10.18 -3.33
C ASP A 10 -0.47 -9.57 -2.40
N GLY A 11 -0.44 -9.95 -1.11
CA GLY A 11 -1.44 -9.53 -0.14
C GLY A 11 -1.17 -8.17 0.50
N PRO A 12 -2.18 -7.54 1.10
CA PRO A 12 -1.98 -6.36 1.93
C PRO A 12 -1.10 -6.67 3.16
N PRO A 13 -0.43 -5.66 3.74
CA PRO A 13 0.34 -5.85 4.95
C PRO A 13 -0.57 -6.13 6.15
N ARG A 14 -0.18 -7.02 7.06
CA ARG A 14 -0.84 -7.17 8.38
C ARG A 14 -0.48 -6.06 9.34
N LEU A 15 0.77 -5.62 9.24
CA LEU A 15 1.40 -4.67 10.14
C LEU A 15 2.24 -3.74 9.29
N PHE A 16 2.19 -2.44 9.58
CA PHE A 16 3.11 -1.49 8.97
C PHE A 16 3.53 -0.42 9.97
N ARG A 17 4.74 0.10 9.81
CA ARG A 17 5.30 1.15 10.67
C ARG A 17 5.44 2.44 9.88
N TRP A 18 4.73 3.47 10.33
CA TRP A 18 4.76 4.81 9.73
C TRP A 18 4.91 5.88 10.81
N ARG A 19 5.77 6.88 10.57
CA ARG A 19 6.14 7.92 11.57
C ARG A 19 6.47 7.35 12.96
N ARG A 20 7.20 6.22 12.99
CA ARG A 20 7.57 5.47 14.21
C ARG A 20 6.41 4.81 14.97
N VAL A 21 5.18 4.89 14.47
CA VAL A 21 4.01 4.21 15.05
C VAL A 21 3.78 2.89 14.31
N LEU A 22 3.55 1.82 15.06
CA LEU A 22 3.14 0.53 14.51
C LEU A 22 1.61 0.52 14.35
N HIS A 23 1.15 0.30 13.12
CA HIS A 23 -0.27 0.19 12.77
C HIS A 23 -0.58 -1.28 12.48
N ARG A 24 -1.58 -1.80 13.18
CA ARG A 24 -2.13 -3.13 12.93
C ARG A 24 -3.33 -3.00 12.02
N VAL A 25 -3.28 -3.69 10.88
CA VAL A 25 -4.32 -3.64 9.86
C VAL A 25 -5.54 -4.41 10.35
N ARG A 26 -6.68 -3.74 10.38
CA ARG A 26 -7.99 -4.31 10.68
C ARG A 26 -8.70 -4.73 9.40
N ARG A 27 -8.65 -3.88 8.38
CA ARG A 27 -9.27 -4.13 7.07
C ARG A 27 -8.35 -3.65 5.96
N ALA A 28 -8.38 -4.36 4.85
CA ALA A 28 -7.65 -3.99 3.64
C ALA A 28 -8.53 -4.20 2.41
N GLU A 29 -8.46 -3.27 1.46
CA GLU A 29 -9.10 -3.36 0.15
C GLU A 29 -8.03 -3.18 -0.94
N GLY A 30 -8.04 -4.03 -1.96
CA GLY A 30 -7.07 -4.04 -3.06
C GLY A 30 -6.65 -5.46 -3.45
N PRO A 31 -5.64 -5.61 -4.34
CA PRO A 31 -4.91 -4.53 -4.99
C PRO A 31 -5.72 -3.83 -6.08
N GLU A 32 -5.77 -2.51 -6.03
CA GLU A 32 -6.16 -1.72 -7.20
C GLU A 32 -4.90 -1.47 -8.03
N ARG A 33 -4.84 -2.09 -9.21
CA ARG A 33 -3.67 -1.99 -10.09
C ARG A 33 -3.80 -0.78 -10.99
N ILE A 34 -2.97 0.22 -10.74
CA ILE A 34 -2.95 1.46 -11.52
C ILE A 34 -1.64 1.49 -12.31
N ALA A 35 -1.76 1.33 -13.63
CA ALA A 35 -0.67 1.57 -14.54
C ALA A 35 -0.44 3.08 -14.69
N PRO A 36 0.81 3.52 -14.87
CA PRO A 36 1.12 4.85 -15.39
C PRO A 36 0.40 5.08 -16.71
N GLU A 37 0.35 6.32 -17.18
CA GLU A 37 -0.32 6.67 -18.45
C GLU A 37 0.21 5.79 -19.59
N TRP A 38 -0.59 4.78 -19.95
CA TRP A 38 -0.18 3.67 -20.82
C TRP A 38 0.16 4.13 -22.24
N TRP A 39 -0.27 5.34 -22.62
CA TRP A 39 0.07 6.00 -23.87
C TRP A 39 1.40 6.76 -23.85
N ARG A 40 2.01 7.00 -22.69
CA ARG A 40 3.31 7.70 -22.59
C ARG A 40 4.48 6.74 -22.50
N ASP A 41 4.32 5.65 -21.75
CA ASP A 41 5.41 4.71 -21.50
C ASP A 41 4.83 3.31 -21.23
N ALA A 42 4.96 2.44 -22.23
CA ALA A 42 4.48 1.06 -22.17
C ALA A 42 5.33 0.17 -21.25
N ALA A 43 6.53 0.60 -20.87
CA ALA A 43 7.40 -0.12 -19.94
C ALA A 43 7.16 0.29 -18.48
N ALA A 44 6.32 1.30 -18.23
CA ALA A 44 6.12 1.83 -16.90
C ALA A 44 5.33 0.84 -16.03
N GLU A 45 5.96 0.38 -14.94
CA GLU A 45 5.41 -0.66 -14.07
C GLU A 45 4.11 -0.22 -13.38
N SER A 46 3.13 -1.13 -13.39
CA SER A 46 1.88 -0.94 -12.65
C SER A 46 2.13 -0.99 -11.15
N ARG A 47 1.45 -0.09 -10.42
CA ARG A 47 1.53 -0.05 -8.95
C ARG A 47 0.27 -0.67 -8.37
N ASP A 48 0.45 -1.55 -7.39
CA ASP A 48 -0.65 -2.14 -6.64
C ASP A 48 -0.97 -1.26 -5.42
N TYR A 49 -2.15 -0.64 -5.43
CA TYR A 49 -2.65 0.22 -4.36
C TYR A 49 -3.54 -0.56 -3.40
N PHE A 50 -3.43 -0.24 -2.12
CA PHE A 50 -4.18 -0.84 -1.03
C PHE A 50 -4.75 0.25 -0.13
N ARG A 51 -6.07 0.21 0.10
CA ARG A 51 -6.73 1.01 1.12
C ARG A 51 -6.74 0.21 2.42
N ILE A 52 -6.07 0.72 3.43
CA ILE A 52 -5.82 0.05 4.70
C ILE A 52 -6.51 0.81 5.81
N GLU A 53 -7.29 0.11 6.62
CA GLU A 53 -7.85 0.62 7.87
C GLU A 53 -7.10 -0.02 9.04
N ASP A 54 -6.61 0.79 9.98
CA ASP A 54 -6.03 0.29 11.21
C ASP A 54 -7.09 0.00 12.29
N GLN A 55 -6.66 -0.64 13.38
CA GLN A 55 -7.52 -0.94 14.53
C GLN A 55 -8.16 0.30 15.20
N HIS A 56 -7.63 1.50 14.96
CA HIS A 56 -8.18 2.76 15.48
C HIS A 56 -9.09 3.47 14.46
N GLY A 57 -9.43 2.81 13.35
CA GLY A 57 -10.27 3.38 12.29
C GLY A 57 -9.56 4.37 11.37
N ARG A 58 -8.22 4.49 11.44
CA ARG A 58 -7.47 5.39 10.56
C ARG A 58 -7.32 4.74 9.20
N ARG A 59 -7.62 5.49 8.14
CA ARG A 59 -7.57 5.02 6.76
C ARG A 59 -6.31 5.54 6.06
N PHE A 60 -5.56 4.61 5.49
CA PHE A 60 -4.29 4.84 4.82
C PHE A 60 -4.39 4.34 3.38
N TRP A 61 -3.70 5.03 2.49
CA TRP A 61 -3.52 4.57 1.13
C TRP A 61 -2.06 4.18 0.93
N LEU A 62 -1.81 2.88 0.85
CA LEU A 62 -0.49 2.34 0.61
C LEU A 62 -0.38 1.87 -0.83
N PHE A 63 0.82 1.88 -1.38
CA PHE A 63 1.10 1.22 -2.64
C PHE A 63 2.39 0.44 -2.56
N ARG A 64 2.48 -0.58 -3.41
CA ARG A 64 3.69 -1.34 -3.64
C ARG A 64 4.41 -0.81 -4.87
N GLY A 65 5.66 -0.42 -4.68
CA GLY A 65 6.55 -0.01 -5.76
C GLY A 65 7.53 -1.12 -6.13
N ALA A 66 8.57 -0.75 -6.88
CA ALA A 66 9.65 -1.65 -7.28
C ALA A 66 10.27 -2.39 -6.07
N ALA A 67 10.77 -3.59 -6.33
CA ALA A 67 11.38 -4.48 -5.33
C ALA A 67 10.47 -4.80 -4.12
N ASN A 68 9.14 -4.80 -4.32
CA ASN A 68 8.15 -5.04 -3.27
C ASN A 68 8.22 -4.05 -2.08
N ALA A 69 8.78 -2.86 -2.30
CA ALA A 69 8.85 -1.83 -1.27
C ALA A 69 7.49 -1.16 -1.06
N TRP A 70 7.16 -0.91 0.21
CA TRP A 70 5.90 -0.27 0.60
C TRP A 70 6.04 1.24 0.80
N PHE A 71 5.07 1.98 0.27
CA PHE A 71 5.00 3.42 0.36
C PHE A 71 3.62 3.88 0.79
N LEU A 72 3.57 5.01 1.49
CA LEU A 72 2.32 5.68 1.81
C LEU A 72 2.05 6.73 0.73
N HIS A 73 0.90 6.65 0.08
CA HIS A 73 0.40 7.68 -0.82
C HIS A 73 -0.29 8.80 -0.05
N GLY A 74 -1.13 8.46 0.94
CA GLY A 74 -1.85 9.46 1.74
C GLY A 74 -2.70 8.86 2.87
N LEU A 75 -3.40 9.74 3.58
CA LEU A 75 -4.41 9.39 4.58
C LEU A 75 -5.78 9.84 4.08
N PHE A 76 -6.82 9.05 4.36
CA PHE A 76 -8.22 9.43 4.11
C PHE A 76 -8.91 9.82 5.42
N ALA A 77 -9.78 10.83 5.38
CA ALA A 77 -10.69 11.21 6.46
C ALA A 77 -12.01 10.42 6.41
#